data_AF-A0AAV3RTG7-F1
#
_entry.id   AF-A0AAV3RTG7-F1
#
_cell.length_a   1.000
_cell.length_b   1.000
_cell.length_c   1.000
_cell.angle_alpha   90.00
_cell.angle_beta   90.00
_cell.angle_gamma   90.00
#
_symmetry.space_group_name_H-M   'P 1'
#
loop_
_entity.id
_entity.type
_entity.pdbx_description
1 polymer ?
#
loop_
_entity_poly.entity_id
_entity_poly.type
_entity_poly.pdbx_seq_one_letter_code
_entity_poly.pdbx_strand_id
1 'polypeptide(L)'
;MDDINADNGEQKTFYDVQQLVAQKQVKKVNGVAVENLKHLCELVKKCDRESIRFDLADERVIVLNYEMAKAATVSILKQHRIPSALSSDLVDQQRAPVELACSS
;
A
#
# COMPACT_ATOMS: atom_id res chain seq x y z
N MET A 1 -51.60 -2.56 18.99
CA MET A 1 -50.78 -2.09 20.12
C MET A 1 -49.77 -3.17 20.44
N ASP A 2 -48.49 -3.09 20.13
CA ASP A 2 -47.71 -2.14 19.35
C ASP A 2 -46.52 -2.93 18.80
N ASP A 3 -46.22 -2.69 17.51
CA ASP A 3 -45.02 -3.19 16.85
C ASP A 3 -43.79 -2.59 17.53
N ILE A 4 -43.02 -3.40 18.26
CA ILE A 4 -41.65 -3.02 18.64
C ILE A 4 -40.72 -3.71 17.65
N ASN A 5 -40.66 -3.13 16.46
CA ASN A 5 -39.56 -3.29 15.54
C ASN A 5 -38.34 -2.62 16.19
N ALA A 6 -37.57 -3.39 16.95
CA ALA A 6 -36.27 -2.96 17.41
C ALA A 6 -35.32 -3.02 16.21
N ASP A 7 -35.23 -1.87 15.56
CA ASP A 7 -34.17 -1.46 14.64
C ASP A 7 -32.82 -2.04 15.11
N ASN A 8 -32.39 -3.11 14.46
CA ASN A 8 -31.01 -3.60 14.54
C ASN A 8 -30.14 -2.59 13.79
N GLY A 9 -29.97 -1.41 14.41
CA GLY A 9 -29.04 -0.39 14.00
C GLY A 9 -27.65 -1.00 13.99
N GLU A 10 -27.18 -1.29 12.79
CA GLU A 10 -25.87 -1.83 12.44
C GLU A 10 -24.78 -1.10 13.25
N GLN A 11 -24.36 -1.67 14.39
CA GLN A 11 -23.17 -1.20 15.09
C GLN A 11 -21.98 -1.49 14.19
N LYS A 12 -21.64 -0.54 13.32
CA LYS A 12 -20.44 -0.63 12.51
C LYS A 12 -19.25 -0.63 13.44
N THR A 13 -18.60 -1.78 13.52
CA THR A 13 -17.52 -2.03 14.44
C THR A 13 -16.26 -1.32 13.95
N PHE A 14 -15.27 -1.10 14.82
CA PHE A 14 -13.95 -0.57 14.44
C PHE A 14 -13.28 -1.39 13.31
N TYR A 15 -13.69 -2.65 13.13
CA TYR A 15 -13.23 -3.50 12.03
C TYR A 15 -13.81 -3.07 10.67
N ASP A 16 -15.00 -2.47 10.63
CA ASP A 16 -15.63 -2.00 9.39
C ASP A 16 -14.86 -0.83 8.75
N VAL A 17 -14.24 0.04 9.57
CA VAL A 17 -13.39 1.11 9.03
C VAL A 17 -12.04 0.62 8.51
N GLN A 18 -11.47 -0.45 9.09
CA GLN A 18 -10.27 -1.10 8.52
C GLN A 18 -10.58 -1.83 7.20
N GLN A 19 -11.82 -2.29 7.02
CA GLN A 19 -12.24 -3.04 5.84
C GLN A 19 -12.58 -2.16 4.62
N LEU A 20 -12.66 -0.84 4.77
CA LEU A 20 -13.00 0.07 3.67
C LEU A 20 -11.94 0.09 2.56
N VAL A 21 -10.66 -0.07 2.88
CA VAL A 21 -9.56 -0.15 1.89
C VAL A 21 -8.96 -1.56 1.78
N ALA A 22 -9.26 -2.45 2.74
CA ALA A 22 -8.82 -3.83 2.67
C ALA A 22 -9.39 -4.55 1.44
N GLN A 23 -8.60 -5.45 0.85
CA GLN A 23 -9.00 -6.31 -0.26
C GLN A 23 -9.36 -5.57 -1.58
N LYS A 24 -8.74 -4.42 -1.84
CA LYS A 24 -8.95 -3.67 -3.09
C LYS A 24 -7.78 -3.82 -4.05
N GLN A 25 -8.09 -4.07 -5.32
CA GLN A 25 -7.10 -4.17 -6.38
C GLN A 25 -6.69 -2.77 -6.84
N VAL A 26 -5.38 -2.51 -6.87
CA VAL A 26 -4.80 -1.31 -7.50
C VAL A 26 -4.76 -1.53 -9.01
N LYS A 27 -5.34 -0.59 -9.77
CA LYS A 27 -5.35 -0.60 -11.25
C LYS A 27 -4.27 0.29 -11.84
N LYS A 28 -4.05 1.47 -11.25
CA LYS A 28 -3.05 2.43 -11.76
C LYS A 28 -2.32 3.14 -10.64
N VAL A 29 -1.07 3.54 -10.91
CA VAL A 29 -0.29 4.46 -10.09
C VAL A 29 0.08 5.66 -10.94
N ASN A 30 -0.28 6.87 -10.51
CA ASN A 30 -0.04 8.12 -11.25
C ASN A 30 -0.50 8.05 -12.72
N GLY A 31 -1.58 7.29 -13.00
CA GLY A 31 -2.13 7.08 -14.34
C GLY A 31 -1.52 5.92 -15.13
N VAL A 32 -0.44 5.28 -14.65
CA VAL A 32 0.21 4.12 -15.28
C VAL A 32 -0.43 2.83 -14.78
N ALA A 33 -0.82 1.94 -15.70
CA ALA A 33 -1.44 0.65 -15.34
C ALA A 33 -0.46 -0.27 -14.60
N VAL A 34 -0.95 -0.91 -13.53
CA VAL A 34 -0.18 -1.86 -12.74
C VAL A 34 -0.36 -3.27 -13.31
N GLU A 35 0.75 -3.95 -13.54
CA GLU A 35 0.76 -5.31 -14.11
C GLU A 35 0.88 -6.38 -13.01
N ASN A 36 1.73 -6.12 -12.02
CA ASN A 36 2.02 -7.05 -10.92
C ASN A 36 2.60 -6.27 -9.72
N LEU A 37 2.84 -6.97 -8.61
CA LEU A 37 3.33 -6.36 -7.37
C LEU A 37 4.75 -5.78 -7.51
N LYS A 38 5.61 -6.40 -8.33
CA LYS A 38 6.96 -5.87 -8.60
C LYS A 38 6.88 -4.54 -9.35
N HIS A 39 6.08 -4.49 -10.41
CA HIS A 39 5.84 -3.27 -11.17
C HIS A 39 5.24 -2.16 -10.29
N LEU A 40 4.30 -2.50 -9.39
CA LEU A 40 3.76 -1.56 -8.40
C LEU A 40 4.87 -0.95 -7.52
N CYS A 41 5.75 -1.78 -6.95
CA CYS A 41 6.86 -1.29 -6.12
C CYS A 41 7.80 -0.36 -6.91
N GLU A 42 8.09 -0.67 -8.18
CA GLU A 42 8.93 0.17 -9.03
C GLU A 42 8.29 1.54 -9.30
N LEU A 43 6.99 1.58 -9.61
CA LEU A 43 6.27 2.85 -9.84
C LEU A 43 6.28 3.73 -8.59
N VAL A 44 6.11 3.15 -7.40
CA VAL A 44 6.18 3.88 -6.12
C VAL A 44 7.59 4.40 -5.86
N LYS A 45 8.64 3.60 -6.14
CA LYS A 45 10.04 4.00 -5.94
C LYS A 45 10.48 5.12 -6.89
N LYS A 46 10.02 5.09 -8.14
CA LYS A 46 10.35 6.06 -9.19
C LYS A 46 9.49 7.34 -9.14
N CYS A 47 8.60 7.48 -8.16
CA CYS A 47 7.75 8.66 -8.02
C CYS A 47 8.61 9.90 -7.73
N ASP A 48 8.55 10.87 -8.63
CA ASP A 48 9.24 12.16 -8.59
C ASP A 48 8.30 13.33 -8.29
N ARG A 49 7.02 13.04 -8.02
CA ARG A 49 5.95 14.01 -7.75
C ARG A 49 5.75 14.19 -6.25
N GLU A 50 5.23 15.35 -5.86
CA GLU A 50 4.88 15.65 -4.46
C GLU A 50 3.84 14.67 -3.89
N SER A 51 2.92 14.20 -4.74
CA SER A 51 1.88 13.26 -4.36
C SER A 51 1.95 11.98 -5.19
N ILE A 52 1.68 10.85 -4.55
CA ILE A 52 1.45 9.58 -5.22
C ILE A 52 -0.05 9.24 -5.22
N ARG A 53 -0.56 8.86 -6.39
CA ARG A 53 -1.96 8.53 -6.63
C ARG A 53 -2.12 7.06 -6.96
N PHE A 54 -3.06 6.39 -6.30
CA PHE A 54 -3.47 5.02 -6.57
C PHE A 54 -4.93 5.00 -7.02
N ASP A 55 -5.19 4.51 -8.24
CA ASP A 55 -6.54 4.27 -8.73
C ASP A 55 -6.91 2.80 -8.43
N LEU A 56 -8.02 2.59 -7.73
CA LEU A 56 -8.52 1.28 -7.33
C LEU A 56 -9.57 0.76 -8.33
N ALA A 57 -9.84 -0.55 -8.26
CA ALA A 57 -10.80 -1.21 -9.14
C ALA A 57 -12.25 -0.78 -8.94
N ASP A 58 -12.60 -0.26 -7.76
CA ASP A 58 -13.93 0.26 -7.44
C ASP A 58 -14.04 1.78 -7.66
N GLU A 59 -13.28 2.29 -8.64
CA GLU A 59 -13.25 3.69 -9.09
C GLU A 59 -12.75 4.70 -8.04
N ARG A 60 -12.43 4.24 -6.83
CA ARG A 60 -11.86 5.08 -5.78
C ARG A 60 -10.40 5.42 -6.07
N VAL A 61 -10.02 6.60 -5.60
CA VAL A 61 -8.68 7.16 -5.77
C VAL A 61 -8.10 7.50 -4.41
N ILE A 62 -6.91 6.99 -4.12
CA ILE A 62 -6.14 7.35 -2.93
C ILE A 62 -4.98 8.25 -3.37
N VAL A 63 -4.87 9.43 -2.76
CA VAL A 63 -3.75 10.34 -3.00
C VAL A 63 -3.05 10.60 -1.68
N LEU A 64 -1.73 10.40 -1.65
CA LEU A 64 -0.88 10.64 -0.48
C LEU A 64 0.22 11.62 -0.85
N ASN A 65 0.60 12.50 0.08
CA ASN A 65 1.87 13.21 -0.05
C ASN A 65 3.01 12.19 0.07
N TYR A 66 3.86 12.13 -0.95
CA TYR A 66 4.85 11.08 -1.12
C TYR A 66 5.93 11.13 -0.03
N GLU A 67 6.49 12.32 0.23
CA GLU A 67 7.54 12.49 1.23
C GLU A 67 7.03 12.22 2.65
N MET A 68 5.84 12.71 2.98
CA MET A 68 5.22 12.45 4.28
C MET A 68 4.91 10.97 4.48
N ALA A 69 4.39 10.28 3.45
CA ALA A 69 4.13 8.84 3.52
C ALA A 69 5.42 8.03 3.70
N LYS A 70 6.49 8.40 2.98
CA LYS A 70 7.81 7.76 3.08
C LYS A 70 8.43 7.96 4.47
N ALA A 71 8.37 9.18 5.01
CA ALA A 71 8.84 9.48 6.36
C ALA A 71 8.04 8.70 7.44
N ALA A 72 6.72 8.63 7.29
CA ALA A 72 5.85 7.92 8.23
C ALA A 72 6.04 6.40 8.21
N THR A 73 6.51 5.83 7.09
CA THR A 73 6.67 4.37 6.90
C THR A 73 7.49 3.74 8.03
N VAL A 74 8.61 4.36 8.44
CA VAL A 74 9.47 3.81 9.51
C VAL A 74 8.72 3.74 10.85
N SER A 75 7.98 4.79 11.20
CA SER A 75 7.23 4.85 12.46
C SER A 75 6.11 3.82 12.49
N ILE A 76 5.39 3.64 11.38
CA ILE A 76 4.32 2.66 11.23
C ILE A 76 4.87 1.23 11.38
N LEU A 77 5.98 0.90 10.70
CA LEU A 77 6.59 -0.43 10.80
C LEU A 77 7.00 -0.76 12.24
N LYS A 78 7.60 0.19 12.95
CA LYS A 78 7.98 0.04 14.36
C LYS A 78 6.77 -0.17 15.26
N GLN A 79 5.73 0.66 15.11
CA GLN A 79 4.51 0.58 15.90
C GLN A 79 3.81 -0.76 15.74
N HIS A 80 3.82 -1.33 14.53
CA HIS A 80 3.17 -2.60 14.21
C HIS A 80 4.09 -3.82 14.27
N ARG A 81 5.35 -3.66 14.71
CA ARG A 81 6.36 -4.73 14.82
C ARG A 81 6.58 -5.47 13.50
N ILE A 82 6.56 -4.74 12.39
CA ILE A 82 6.83 -5.27 11.05
C ILE A 82 8.33 -5.12 10.77
N PRO A 83 9.07 -6.23 10.52
CA PRO A 83 10.52 -6.19 10.41
C PRO A 83 11.04 -5.58 9.10
N SER A 84 10.26 -5.64 8.02
CA SER A 84 10.65 -5.11 6.70
C SER A 84 9.43 -4.55 5.97
N ALA A 85 9.62 -3.43 5.27
CA ALA A 85 8.59 -2.80 4.43
C ALA A 85 8.23 -3.63 3.19
N LEU A 86 9.17 -4.44 2.70
CA LEU A 86 9.04 -5.27 1.50
C LEU A 86 9.46 -6.71 1.81
N SER A 87 8.82 -7.68 1.15
CA SER A 87 9.26 -9.07 1.18
C SER A 87 10.59 -9.24 0.43
N SER A 88 11.34 -10.29 0.76
CA SER A 88 12.69 -10.51 0.22
C SER A 88 12.73 -10.57 -1.31
N ASP A 89 11.73 -11.17 -1.95
CA ASP A 89 11.60 -11.27 -3.41
C ASP A 89 11.34 -9.93 -4.12
N LEU A 90 10.95 -8.89 -3.38
CA LEU A 90 10.76 -7.52 -3.84
C LEU A 90 11.97 -6.62 -3.53
N VAL A 91 12.92 -7.11 -2.73
CA VAL A 91 14.15 -6.40 -2.32
C VAL A 91 15.28 -6.62 -3.33
N ASP A 92 15.29 -7.71 -4.10
CA ASP A 92 16.41 -8.17 -4.95
C ASP A 92 16.92 -7.18 -6.03
N GLN A 93 16.22 -6.08 -6.31
CA GLN A 93 16.75 -4.97 -7.11
C GLN A 93 17.61 -3.96 -6.31
N GLN A 94 17.88 -4.20 -5.01
CA GLN A 94 18.79 -3.37 -4.20
C GLN A 94 20.26 -3.80 -4.29
N ARG A 95 20.57 -4.98 -4.83
CA ARG A 95 21.95 -5.37 -5.12
C ARG A 95 22.26 -5.02 -6.57
N ALA A 96 23.04 -3.97 -6.78
CA ALA A 96 23.89 -3.87 -7.96
C ALA A 96 24.64 -5.21 -8.14
N PRO A 97 24.95 -5.64 -9.38
CA PRO A 97 25.69 -6.88 -9.57
C PRO A 97 26.97 -6.80 -8.77
N VAL A 98 27.09 -7.68 -7.77
CA VAL A 98 28.37 -7.90 -7.08
C VAL A 98 29.32 -8.38 -8.17
N GLU A 99 30.22 -7.50 -8.61
CA GLU A 99 31.35 -7.90 -9.43
C GLU A 99 32.08 -9.02 -8.67
N LEU A 100 31.96 -10.23 -9.21
CA LEU A 100 32.73 -11.37 -8.79
C LEU A 100 34.16 -11.14 -9.29
N ALA A 101 34.93 -10.35 -8.56
CA ALA A 101 36.37 -10.30 -8.74
C ALA A 101 36.95 -11.63 -8.23
N CYS A 102 37.21 -12.54 -9.17
CA CYS A 102 38.12 -13.65 -8.93
C CYS A 102 39.51 -13.08 -8.63
N SER A 103 39.89 -13.01 -7.36
CA SER A 103 41.30 -12.98 -7.00
C SER A 103 41.84 -14.40 -7.18
N SER A 104 42.85 -14.50 -8.04
CA SER A 104 43.58 -15.70 -8.46
C SER A 104 44.18 -16.51 -7.32
#